data_AF-A0A916UUG2-F1
#
_entry.id   AF-A0A916UUG2-F1
#
_cell.length_a   1.000
_cell.length_b   1.000
_cell.length_c   1.000
_cell.angle_alpha   90.00
_cell.angle_beta   90.00
_cell.angle_gamma   90.00
#
_symmetry.space_group_name_H-M   'P 1'
#
loop_
_entity.id
_entity.type
_entity.pdbx_description
1 polymer ?
#
loop_
_entity_poly.entity_id
_entity_poly.type
_entity_poly.pdbx_seq_one_letter_code
_entity_poly.pdbx_strand_id
1 'polypeptide(L)' 'MRVKNFGVRESTAPAMQHWGLRIVYVVDPSGVLWHFAERREGKAHDQ' A
#
# COMPACT_ATOMS: atom_id res chain seq x y z
N MET A 1 14.67 10.95 -12.86
CA MET A 1 13.27 10.46 -12.78
C MET A 1 12.38 11.64 -12.38
N ARG A 2 11.55 12.17 -13.28
CA ARG A 2 10.57 13.21 -12.88
C ARG A 2 9.41 12.52 -12.17
N VAL A 3 9.15 12.86 -10.92
CA VAL A 3 7.97 12.39 -10.19
C VAL A 3 6.75 13.08 -10.80
N LYS A 4 5.79 12.29 -11.30
CA LYS A 4 4.53 12.79 -11.86
C LYS A 4 3.47 12.72 -10.76
N ASN A 5 2.90 13.86 -10.39
CA ASN A 5 1.79 13.92 -9.42
C ASN A 5 0.47 13.84 -10.19
N PHE A 6 -0.45 12.98 -9.74
CA PHE A 6 -1.74 12.72 -10.37
C PHE A 6 -2.93 13.39 -9.65
N GLY A 7 -2.68 14.19 -8.61
CA GLY A 7 -3.74 14.89 -7.86
C GLY A 7 -4.63 13.95 -7.03
N VAL A 8 -4.20 12.71 -6.81
CA VAL A 8 -4.92 11.75 -5.95
C VAL A 8 -4.73 12.09 -4.47
N ARG A 9 -5.64 11.61 -3.63
CA ARG A 9 -5.50 11.69 -2.18
C ARG A 9 -4.16 11.08 -1.76
N GLU A 10 -3.39 11.80 -0.95
CA GLU A 10 -2.16 11.26 -0.38
C GLU A 10 -2.45 10.01 0.45
N SER A 11 -1.69 8.95 0.17
CA SER A 11 -1.71 7.75 0.99
C SER A 11 -1.07 8.07 2.34
N THR A 12 -1.68 7.58 3.42
CA THR A 12 -1.03 7.57 4.73
C THR A 12 0.17 6.62 4.71
N ALA A 13 1.13 6.83 5.60
CA ALA A 13 2.22 5.87 5.80
C ALA A 13 1.66 4.46 6.12
N PRO A 14 2.34 3.36 5.72
CA PRO A 14 1.94 2.03 6.10
C PRO A 14 1.86 1.90 7.63
N ALA A 15 0.80 1.27 8.13
CA ALA A 15 0.52 1.17 9.56
C ALA A 15 0.21 -0.26 9.99
N MET A 16 0.59 -0.59 11.22
CA MET A 16 0.22 -1.86 11.85
C MET A 16 -1.29 -1.91 12.08
N GLN A 17 -1.91 -2.96 11.60
CA GLN A 17 -3.33 -3.26 11.82
C GLN A 17 -3.49 -4.18 13.04
N HIS A 18 -4.68 -4.21 13.63
CA HIS A 18 -4.94 -4.99 14.85
C HIS A 18 -4.78 -6.52 14.66
N TRP A 19 -4.81 -6.99 13.42
CA TRP A 19 -4.57 -8.39 13.05
C TRP A 19 -3.09 -8.69 12.69
N GLY A 20 -2.17 -7.78 13.02
CA GLY A 20 -0.73 -8.02 12.97
C GLY A 20 -0.08 -7.88 11.60
N LEU A 21 -0.75 -7.29 10.61
CA LEU A 21 -0.15 -6.95 9.31
C LEU A 21 0.12 -5.45 9.23
N ARG A 22 1.25 -5.05 8.65
CA ARG A 22 1.52 -3.66 8.26
C ARG A 22 0.93 -3.43 6.87
N ILE A 23 0.00 -2.49 6.73
CA ILE A 23 -0.73 -2.25 5.48
C ILE A 23 -0.71 -0.76 5.14
N VAL A 24 -0.59 -0.44 3.85
CA VAL A 24 -0.95 0.88 3.30
C VAL A 24 -2.13 0.75 2.33
N TYR A 25 -3.01 1.74 2.35
CA TYR A 25 -4.14 1.89 1.44
C TYR A 25 -3.88 3.02 0.47
N VAL A 26 -4.10 2.76 -0.82
CA VAL A 26 -3.93 3.74 -1.90
C VAL A 26 -5.18 3.73 -2.75
N VAL A 27 -5.71 4.92 -3.07
CA VAL A 27 -6.79 5.07 -4.06
C VAL A 27 -6.19 5.64 -5.33
N ASP A 28 -6.38 4.95 -6.45
CA ASP A 28 -5.90 5.41 -7.76
C ASP A 28 -6.89 6.42 -8.40
N PRO A 29 -6.51 7.08 -9.51
CA PRO A 29 -7.41 8.05 -10.17
C PRO A 29 -8.74 7.47 -10.68
N SER A 30 -8.84 6.15 -10.87
CA SER A 30 -10.08 5.47 -11.27
C SER A 30 -10.99 5.19 -10.08
N GLY A 31 -10.55 5.49 -8.86
CA GLY A 31 -11.30 5.26 -7.62
C GLY A 31 -11.12 3.86 -7.04
N VAL A 32 -10.21 3.04 -7.59
CA VAL A 32 -9.95 1.70 -7.06
C VAL A 32 -9.13 1.80 -5.79
N LEU A 33 -9.59 1.12 -4.74
CA LEU A 33 -8.86 0.96 -3.49
C LEU A 33 -7.92 -0.23 -3.58
N TRP A 34 -6.63 0.05 -3.46
CA TRP A 34 -5.56 -0.93 -3.36
C TRP A 34 -5.08 -1.04 -1.92
N HIS A 35 -4.77 -2.26 -1.48
CA HIS A 35 -4.07 -2.51 -0.23
C HIS A 35 -2.72 -3.19 -0.51
N PHE A 36 -1.65 -2.65 0.07
CA PHE A 36 -0.33 -3.27 0.02
C PHE A 36 0.02 -3.76 1.41
N ALA A 37 0.16 -5.07 1.56
CA ALA A 37 0.55 -5.70 2.82
C ALA A 37 2.06 -5.95 2.82
N GLU A 38 2.73 -5.50 3.88
CA GLU A 38 4.13 -5.85 4.11
C GLU A 38 4.25 -7.36 4.31
N ARG A 39 5.30 -7.92 3.73
CA ARG A 39 5.59 -9.33 3.84
C ARG A 39 5.99 -9.67 5.27
N ARG A 40 5.52 -10.82 5.77
CA ARG A 40 6.10 -11.39 6.98
C ARG A 40 7.54 -11.81 6.71
N GLU A 41 8.41 -11.53 7.66
CA GLU A 41 9.82 -11.93 7.59
C GLU A 41 9.95 -13.42 7.28
N GLY A 42 10.85 -13.78 6.35
CA GLY A 42 11.16 -15.16 6.02
C GLY A 42 10.12 -15.94 5.18
N LYS A 43 9.08 -15.30 4.65
CA LYS A 43 8.17 -15.94 3.66
C LYS A 43 8.61 -15.61 2.24
N ALA A 44 8.37 -16.47 1.24
CA ALA A 44 8.67 -16.24 -0.18
C ALA A 44 7.40 -15.87 -0.98
N HIS A 45 7.46 -14.83 -1.83
CA HIS A 45 6.28 -14.33 -2.60
C HIS A 45 5.87 -15.37 -3.63
N ASP A 46 4.55 -15.53 -3.81
CA ASP A 46 3.86 -16.44 -4.73
C ASP A 46 4.80 -17.23 -5.64
N GLN A 47 4.97 -18.53 -5.34
CA GLN A 47 5.61 -19.47 -6.25
C GLN A 47 4.66 -19.85 -7.38
#